data_AF-A0A9X2CQV9-F1
#
_entry.id   AF-A0A9X2CQV9-F1
#
_cell.length_a   1.000
_cell.length_b   1.000
_cell.length_c   1.000
_cell.angle_alpha   90.00
_cell.angle_beta   90.00
_cell.angle_gamma   90.00
#
_symmetry.space_group_name_H-M   'P 1'
#
loop_
_entity.id
_entity.type
_entity.pdbx_description
1 polymer ?
#
loop_
_entity_poly.entity_id
_entity_poly.type
_entity_poly.pdbx_seq_one_letter_code
_entity_poly.pdbx_strand_id
1 'polypeptide(L)'
;MKHNQAKKMLLLLSLLGITFSFISCSASDEEQTAEEAQISEEEAAESLALAISPKSNGVVQLSIQASLNIEASLDVTYECNQEYTNSYQLDYNGAALSYIAAYNWAWQLNCSDNILLDCALALKGTTEYESQRMNSDGDMTATVGISNLEQSEPNYSLTMDYTLISEQVSRVRMQKSFDSTIKVNGDVSLMKENQKLTGGQVEASFTGLSSTGNTYEYSGVVVFNGDNTATLTMQSGNTYAISW
;
A
#
# COMPACT_ATOMS: atom_id res chain seq x y z
N MET A 1 10.99 -80.14 -11.32
CA MET A 1 12.28 -80.72 -11.74
C MET A 1 13.37 -79.80 -11.21
N LYS A 2 14.17 -80.22 -10.20
CA LYS A 2 15.62 -80.58 -10.29
C LYS A 2 16.37 -79.65 -11.26
N HIS A 3 17.41 -78.89 -10.93
CA HIS A 3 18.63 -79.01 -10.11
C HIS A 3 19.29 -77.60 -10.16
N ASN A 4 20.12 -77.05 -9.27
CA ASN A 4 21.42 -77.49 -8.74
C ASN A 4 21.87 -76.40 -7.72
N GLN A 5 22.24 -76.76 -6.48
CA GLN A 5 23.63 -76.99 -6.02
C GLN A 5 24.56 -75.78 -6.28
N ALA A 6 24.74 -74.88 -5.29
CA ALA A 6 25.72 -74.96 -4.19
C ALA A 6 27.17 -74.63 -4.59
N LYS A 7 27.64 -73.45 -4.18
CA LYS A 7 29.04 -73.15 -3.79
C LYS A 7 28.97 -72.14 -2.63
N LYS A 8 29.23 -72.60 -1.40
CA LYS A 8 30.46 -72.36 -0.62
C LYS A 8 30.78 -70.86 -0.49
N MET A 9 30.50 -70.27 0.66
CA MET A 9 31.38 -70.25 1.85
C MET A 9 32.15 -68.91 1.89
N LEU A 10 31.71 -67.98 2.75
CA LEU A 10 32.59 -67.39 3.76
C LEU A 10 31.73 -66.59 4.75
N LEU A 11 31.93 -66.90 6.03
CA LEU A 11 31.33 -66.31 7.19
C LEU A 11 32.28 -65.20 7.66
N LEU A 12 31.82 -63.96 7.77
CA LEU A 12 32.57 -62.90 8.46
C LEU A 12 31.58 -62.03 9.23
N LEU A 13 31.64 -62.25 10.54
CA LEU A 13 30.94 -61.56 11.60
C LEU A 13 31.73 -60.28 11.93
N SER A 14 31.15 -59.10 11.75
CA SER A 14 31.68 -57.87 12.32
C SER A 14 30.55 -57.01 12.88
N LEU A 15 30.47 -57.04 14.19
CA LEU A 15 29.65 -56.24 15.09
C LEU A 15 30.15 -54.78 15.02
N LEU A 16 29.33 -53.84 14.52
CA LEU A 16 29.60 -52.40 14.63
C LEU A 16 28.45 -51.74 15.39
N GLY A 17 28.74 -51.31 16.61
CA GLY A 17 27.86 -50.49 17.43
C GLY A 17 27.77 -49.08 16.87
N ILE A 18 26.54 -48.63 16.60
CA ILE A 18 26.25 -47.24 16.25
C ILE A 18 25.92 -46.53 17.56
N THR A 19 26.88 -45.74 18.05
CA THR A 19 26.67 -44.79 19.14
C THR A 19 25.85 -43.61 18.63
N PHE A 20 24.65 -43.43 19.19
CA PHE A 20 23.88 -42.20 19.04
C PHE A 20 24.56 -41.08 19.84
N SER A 21 25.26 -40.18 19.15
CA SER A 21 25.69 -38.91 19.71
C SER A 21 24.58 -37.89 19.48
N PHE A 22 23.89 -37.51 20.56
CA PHE A 22 23.04 -36.33 20.60
C PHE A 22 23.94 -35.09 20.47
N ILE A 23 23.97 -34.49 19.29
CA ILE A 23 24.45 -33.12 19.13
C ILE A 23 23.32 -32.21 19.61
N SER A 24 23.34 -31.91 20.91
CA SER A 24 22.67 -30.75 21.47
C SER A 24 23.47 -29.53 21.03
N CYS A 25 23.16 -28.99 19.86
CA CYS A 25 23.58 -27.64 19.52
C CYS A 25 22.70 -26.71 20.35
N SER A 26 23.23 -26.24 21.48
CA SER A 26 22.70 -25.04 22.13
C SER A 26 22.63 -23.96 21.06
N ALA A 27 21.44 -23.37 20.89
CA ALA A 27 21.29 -22.13 20.14
C ALA A 27 22.38 -21.18 20.66
N SER A 28 23.39 -20.99 19.82
CA SER A 28 24.35 -19.93 20.05
C SER A 28 23.53 -18.69 19.76
N ASP A 29 23.43 -17.80 20.73
CA ASP A 29 22.93 -16.45 20.53
C ASP A 29 23.77 -15.83 19.42
N GLU A 30 23.32 -15.97 18.17
CA GLU A 30 23.79 -15.15 17.08
C GLU A 30 23.35 -13.74 17.47
N GLU A 31 24.33 -12.91 17.83
CA GLU A 31 24.13 -11.47 17.92
C GLU A 31 23.41 -11.04 16.65
N GLN A 32 22.13 -10.70 16.82
CA GLN A 32 21.27 -10.20 15.78
C GLN A 32 21.95 -8.96 15.19
N THR A 33 22.67 -9.15 14.09
CA THR A 33 23.49 -8.10 13.50
C THR A 33 22.59 -6.92 13.16
N ALA A 34 23.03 -5.69 13.47
CA ALA A 34 22.27 -4.45 13.32
C ALA A 34 21.64 -4.21 11.93
N GLU A 35 22.00 -4.99 10.90
CA GLU A 35 21.31 -5.03 9.61
C GLU A 35 19.85 -5.51 9.69
N GLU A 36 19.47 -6.32 10.69
CA GLU A 36 18.09 -6.81 10.84
C GLU A 36 17.09 -5.71 11.22
N ALA A 37 17.53 -4.62 11.84
CA ALA A 37 16.66 -3.55 12.29
C ALA A 37 16.44 -2.40 11.29
N GLN A 38 17.30 -2.27 10.27
CA GLN A 38 17.23 -1.13 9.35
C GLN A 38 16.06 -1.25 8.37
N ILE A 39 15.14 -0.29 8.39
CA ILE A 39 14.17 -0.14 7.30
C ILE A 39 14.92 0.40 6.08
N SER A 40 14.79 -0.28 4.95
CA SER A 40 15.47 0.10 3.71
C SER A 40 14.62 1.06 2.86
N GLU A 41 15.27 1.79 1.95
CA GLU A 41 14.54 2.64 0.99
C GLU A 41 13.60 1.82 0.09
N GLU A 42 13.98 0.59 -0.27
CA GLU A 42 13.14 -0.29 -1.09
C GLU A 42 11.84 -0.67 -0.35
N GLU A 43 11.92 -0.89 0.96
CA GLU A 43 10.74 -1.13 1.80
C GLU A 43 9.87 0.11 1.90
N ALA A 44 10.46 1.28 2.15
CA ALA A 44 9.73 2.54 2.15
C ALA A 44 9.07 2.84 0.79
N ALA A 45 9.76 2.57 -0.32
CA ALA A 45 9.23 2.77 -1.67
C ALA A 45 8.06 1.84 -1.97
N GLU A 46 8.11 0.57 -1.53
CA GLU A 46 6.98 -0.36 -1.63
C GLU A 46 5.78 0.15 -0.83
N SER A 47 5.99 0.57 0.41
CA SER A 47 4.92 1.10 1.28
C SER A 47 4.29 2.36 0.69
N LEU A 48 5.10 3.28 0.15
CA LEU A 48 4.61 4.47 -0.57
C LEU A 48 3.82 4.07 -1.82
N ALA A 49 4.30 3.11 -2.60
CA ALA A 49 3.62 2.65 -3.81
C ALA A 49 2.23 2.07 -3.50
N LEU A 50 2.10 1.29 -2.42
CA LEU A 50 0.81 0.74 -1.98
C LEU A 50 -0.11 1.82 -1.37
N ALA A 51 0.43 2.77 -0.61
CA ALA A 51 -0.35 3.90 -0.10
C ALA A 51 -0.91 4.79 -1.23
N ILE A 52 -0.25 4.82 -2.39
CA ILE A 52 -0.69 5.58 -3.56
C ILE A 52 -1.63 4.77 -4.44
N SER A 53 -1.28 3.51 -4.71
CA SER A 53 -1.93 2.68 -5.72
C SER A 53 -3.42 2.44 -5.41
N PRO A 54 -4.29 2.50 -6.44
CA PRO A 54 -5.69 2.16 -6.22
C PRO A 54 -5.92 0.68 -5.96
N LYS A 55 -4.98 -0.20 -6.33
CA LYS A 55 -5.09 -1.65 -6.08
C LYS A 55 -5.18 -1.99 -4.59
N SER A 56 -4.51 -1.22 -3.75
CA SER A 56 -4.46 -1.35 -2.29
C SER A 56 -5.42 -0.41 -1.56
N ASN A 57 -6.40 0.15 -2.28
CA ASN A 57 -7.27 1.21 -1.74
C ASN A 57 -6.49 2.45 -1.25
N GLY A 58 -5.35 2.75 -1.89
CA GLY A 58 -4.56 3.94 -1.63
C GLY A 58 -5.26 5.24 -2.05
N VAL A 59 -4.57 6.37 -1.87
CA VAL A 59 -5.15 7.72 -2.07
C VAL A 59 -5.73 7.93 -3.47
N VAL A 60 -5.18 7.28 -4.50
CA VAL A 60 -5.73 7.35 -5.86
C VAL A 60 -7.13 6.72 -5.93
N GLN A 61 -7.37 5.57 -5.29
CA GLN A 61 -8.70 4.95 -5.26
C GLN A 61 -9.69 5.82 -4.49
N LEU A 62 -9.27 6.38 -3.37
CA LEU A 62 -10.11 7.29 -2.57
C LEU A 62 -10.53 8.52 -3.39
N SER A 63 -9.62 9.04 -4.20
CA SER A 63 -9.87 10.20 -5.08
C SER A 63 -10.80 9.86 -6.25
N ILE A 64 -10.65 8.68 -6.85
CA ILE A 64 -11.59 8.18 -7.88
C ILE A 64 -12.99 7.96 -7.28
N GLN A 65 -13.07 7.42 -6.07
CA GLN A 65 -14.36 7.22 -5.42
C GLN A 65 -15.02 8.57 -5.07
N ALA A 66 -14.23 9.56 -4.67
CA ALA A 66 -14.68 10.92 -4.42
C ALA A 66 -15.31 11.56 -5.67
N SER A 67 -14.64 11.50 -6.82
CA SER A 67 -15.15 12.07 -8.07
C SER A 67 -16.43 11.37 -8.54
N LEU A 68 -16.48 10.04 -8.49
CA LEU A 68 -17.67 9.26 -8.86
C LEU A 68 -18.90 9.64 -8.02
N ASN A 69 -18.71 9.84 -6.72
CA ASN A 69 -19.82 10.23 -5.86
C ASN A 69 -20.27 11.68 -6.08
N ILE A 70 -19.36 12.58 -6.46
CA ILE A 70 -19.72 13.92 -6.89
C ILE A 70 -20.53 13.87 -8.19
N GLU A 71 -20.10 13.11 -9.19
CA GLU A 71 -20.85 12.96 -10.45
C GLU A 71 -22.29 12.48 -10.19
N ALA A 72 -22.43 11.44 -9.37
CA ALA A 72 -23.76 10.94 -8.98
C ALA A 72 -24.61 11.99 -8.25
N SER A 73 -23.97 12.90 -7.50
CA SER A 73 -24.65 13.97 -6.77
C SER A 73 -25.04 15.15 -7.66
N LEU A 74 -24.24 15.44 -8.69
CA LEU A 74 -24.53 16.49 -9.67
C LEU A 74 -25.65 16.10 -10.64
N ASP A 75 -25.89 14.80 -10.84
CA ASP A 75 -27.00 14.26 -11.65
C ASP A 75 -28.36 14.33 -10.94
N VAL A 76 -28.39 14.65 -9.64
CA VAL A 76 -29.62 14.81 -8.84
C VAL A 76 -29.72 16.22 -8.26
N THR A 77 -30.75 16.50 -7.46
CA THR A 77 -30.84 17.75 -6.71
C THR A 77 -29.80 17.74 -5.57
N TYR A 78 -28.80 18.61 -5.66
CA TYR A 78 -27.85 18.87 -4.58
C TYR A 78 -28.18 20.18 -3.85
N GLU A 79 -27.84 20.26 -2.57
CA GLU A 79 -27.87 21.53 -1.82
C GLU A 79 -26.45 22.07 -1.68
N CYS A 80 -26.28 23.33 -2.09
CA CYS A 80 -25.02 24.03 -1.94
C CYS A 80 -24.68 24.29 -0.47
N ASN A 81 -23.40 24.15 -0.12
CA ASN A 81 -22.84 24.40 1.21
C ASN A 81 -23.49 23.56 2.32
N GLN A 82 -24.05 22.40 1.97
CA GLN A 82 -24.51 21.40 2.91
C GLN A 82 -23.46 20.28 2.99
N GLU A 83 -23.09 19.90 4.21
CA GLU A 83 -22.25 18.73 4.45
C GLU A 83 -23.09 17.45 4.41
N TYR A 84 -22.58 16.47 3.69
CA TYR A 84 -23.13 15.12 3.60
C TYR A 84 -22.12 14.12 4.15
N THR A 85 -22.62 13.05 4.78
CA THR A 85 -21.78 11.99 5.36
C THR A 85 -22.30 10.62 4.95
N ASN A 86 -21.39 9.68 4.70
CA ASN A 86 -21.69 8.24 4.56
C ASN A 86 -20.56 7.42 5.23
N SER A 87 -20.77 6.10 5.22
CA SER A 87 -19.76 5.13 5.63
C SER A 87 -19.61 4.10 4.53
N TYR A 88 -18.38 3.65 4.29
CA TYR A 88 -18.06 2.60 3.31
C TYR A 88 -17.36 1.45 4.01
N GLN A 89 -17.64 0.25 3.51
CA GLN A 89 -16.89 -0.96 3.79
C GLN A 89 -16.54 -1.59 2.46
N LEU A 90 -15.25 -1.79 2.23
CA LEU A 90 -14.72 -2.39 1.02
C LEU A 90 -13.93 -3.64 1.40
N ASP A 91 -14.09 -4.67 0.58
CA ASP A 91 -13.36 -5.93 0.68
C ASP A 91 -12.98 -6.35 -0.74
N TYR A 92 -11.71 -6.63 -0.94
CA TYR A 92 -11.17 -7.15 -2.18
C TYR A 92 -10.20 -8.29 -1.89
N ASN A 93 -10.43 -9.43 -2.54
CA ASN A 93 -9.61 -10.62 -2.39
C ASN A 93 -9.04 -11.07 -3.74
N GLY A 94 -7.85 -10.57 -4.08
CA GLY A 94 -7.12 -10.92 -5.29
C GLY A 94 -5.90 -11.80 -5.02
N ALA A 95 -5.47 -12.56 -6.03
CA ALA A 95 -4.35 -13.51 -5.89
C ALA A 95 -2.99 -12.86 -5.60
N ALA A 96 -2.78 -11.62 -6.04
CA ALA A 96 -1.52 -10.88 -5.81
C ALA A 96 -1.62 -9.87 -4.67
N LEU A 97 -2.84 -9.43 -4.35
CA LEU A 97 -3.13 -8.43 -3.35
C LEU A 97 -4.57 -8.57 -2.87
N SER A 98 -4.80 -8.43 -1.57
CA SER A 98 -6.12 -8.26 -0.95
C SER A 98 -6.12 -7.03 -0.04
N TYR A 99 -7.29 -6.45 0.19
CA TYR A 99 -7.46 -5.39 1.17
C TYR A 99 -8.86 -5.41 1.77
N ILE A 100 -8.95 -4.89 3.01
CA ILE A 100 -10.20 -4.56 3.67
C ILE A 100 -10.08 -3.10 4.12
N ALA A 101 -11.10 -2.29 3.86
CA ALA A 101 -11.12 -0.90 4.28
C ALA A 101 -12.48 -0.52 4.83
N ALA A 102 -12.49 0.28 5.89
CA ALA A 102 -13.71 0.83 6.47
C ALA A 102 -13.48 2.30 6.81
N TYR A 103 -14.29 3.19 6.25
CA TYR A 103 -14.09 4.63 6.48
C TYR A 103 -15.39 5.40 6.48
N ASN A 104 -15.39 6.48 7.25
CA ASN A 104 -16.40 7.53 7.18
C ASN A 104 -15.86 8.64 6.29
N TRP A 105 -16.74 9.19 5.47
CA TRP A 105 -16.42 10.32 4.64
C TRP A 105 -17.41 11.47 4.92
N ALA A 106 -16.95 12.70 4.72
CA ALA A 106 -17.74 13.90 4.75
C ALA A 106 -17.41 14.69 3.48
N TRP A 107 -18.42 15.22 2.80
CA TRP A 107 -18.20 16.05 1.62
C TRP A 107 -19.20 17.21 1.55
N GLN A 108 -18.79 18.28 0.89
CA GLN A 108 -19.58 19.48 0.71
C GLN A 108 -19.29 20.10 -0.65
N LEU A 109 -20.34 20.36 -1.43
CA LEU A 109 -20.25 21.20 -2.64
C LEU A 109 -20.29 22.66 -2.22
N ASN A 110 -19.23 23.40 -2.55
CA ASN A 110 -19.10 24.81 -2.25
C ASN A 110 -19.66 25.62 -3.42
N CYS A 111 -20.55 26.56 -3.11
CA CYS A 111 -21.16 27.43 -4.11
C CYS A 111 -21.15 28.90 -3.68
N SER A 112 -21.05 29.79 -4.67
CA SER A 112 -21.27 31.23 -4.51
C SER A 112 -22.34 31.68 -5.50
N ASP A 113 -23.38 32.37 -5.02
CA ASP A 113 -24.52 32.80 -5.83
C ASP A 113 -25.18 31.66 -6.66
N ASN A 114 -25.24 30.46 -6.08
CA ASN A 114 -25.69 29.20 -6.72
C ASN A 114 -24.81 28.71 -7.89
N ILE A 115 -23.62 29.29 -8.06
CA ILE A 115 -22.60 28.79 -8.99
C ILE A 115 -21.71 27.83 -8.22
N LEU A 116 -21.55 26.63 -8.77
CA LEU A 116 -20.73 25.56 -8.21
C LEU A 116 -19.25 25.90 -8.39
N LEU A 117 -18.49 25.91 -7.29
CA LEU A 117 -17.06 26.27 -7.29
C LEU A 117 -16.17 25.03 -7.21
N ASP A 118 -16.31 24.29 -6.12
CA ASP A 118 -15.48 23.13 -5.79
C ASP A 118 -16.23 22.19 -4.85
N CYS A 119 -15.63 21.04 -4.57
CA CYS A 119 -16.07 20.10 -3.55
C CYS A 119 -14.92 19.85 -2.59
N ALA A 120 -15.18 19.97 -1.29
CA ALA A 120 -14.27 19.53 -0.26
C ALA A 120 -14.70 18.15 0.24
N LEU A 121 -13.75 17.23 0.38
CA LEU A 121 -13.96 15.92 0.97
C LEU A 121 -12.96 15.68 2.10
N ALA A 122 -13.43 15.06 3.17
CA ALA A 122 -12.63 14.57 4.27
C ALA A 122 -13.00 13.10 4.58
N LEU A 123 -12.00 12.29 4.87
CA LEU A 123 -12.14 10.87 5.17
C LEU A 123 -11.34 10.50 6.42
N LYS A 124 -11.90 9.60 7.22
CA LYS A 124 -11.20 8.90 8.30
C LYS A 124 -11.66 7.45 8.39
N GLY A 125 -10.71 6.53 8.51
CA GLY A 125 -11.03 5.11 8.66
C GLY A 125 -9.82 4.22 8.88
N THR A 126 -10.01 2.93 8.65
CA THR A 126 -9.00 1.89 8.76
C THR A 126 -8.80 1.19 7.41
N THR A 127 -7.60 0.67 7.20
CA THR A 127 -7.24 -0.14 6.04
C THR A 127 -6.30 -1.25 6.45
N GLU A 128 -6.56 -2.43 5.91
CA GLU A 128 -5.66 -3.57 5.93
C GLU A 128 -5.36 -3.95 4.49
N TYR A 129 -4.11 -4.20 4.15
CA TYR A 129 -3.76 -4.81 2.86
C TYR A 129 -2.70 -5.88 3.04
N GLU A 130 -2.80 -6.92 2.20
CA GLU A 130 -1.82 -7.98 2.08
C GLU A 130 -1.37 -8.07 0.63
N SER A 131 -0.06 -8.10 0.43
CA SER A 131 0.55 -8.30 -0.88
C SER A 131 1.69 -9.31 -0.81
N GLN A 132 2.29 -9.60 -1.96
CA GLN A 132 3.48 -10.46 -2.00
C GLN A 132 4.70 -9.86 -1.29
N ARG A 133 4.78 -8.53 -1.21
CA ARG A 133 5.96 -7.80 -0.72
C ARG A 133 5.74 -7.07 0.59
N MET A 134 4.50 -6.77 0.96
CA MET A 134 4.17 -5.98 2.14
C MET A 134 2.77 -6.29 2.65
N ASN A 135 2.64 -6.39 3.97
CA ASN A 135 1.35 -6.37 4.66
C ASN A 135 1.28 -5.11 5.52
N SER A 136 0.07 -4.59 5.71
CA SER A 136 -0.17 -3.40 6.52
C SER A 136 -1.53 -3.47 7.18
N ASP A 137 -1.59 -3.00 8.42
CA ASP A 137 -2.83 -2.72 9.15
C ASP A 137 -2.70 -1.32 9.76
N GLY A 138 -3.66 -0.44 9.50
CA GLY A 138 -3.55 0.93 9.96
C GLY A 138 -4.78 1.81 9.84
N ASP A 139 -4.61 3.02 10.34
CA ASP A 139 -5.56 4.12 10.29
C ASP A 139 -5.19 5.08 9.16
N MET A 140 -6.18 5.55 8.42
CA MET A 140 -6.00 6.55 7.37
C MET A 140 -6.89 7.77 7.57
N THR A 141 -6.35 8.92 7.20
CA THR A 141 -7.09 10.17 7.01
C THR A 141 -6.77 10.74 5.64
N ALA A 142 -7.77 11.32 4.98
CA ALA A 142 -7.54 12.04 3.74
C ALA A 142 -8.39 13.30 3.67
N THR A 143 -7.90 14.33 3.02
CA THR A 143 -8.72 15.39 2.44
C THR A 143 -8.49 15.45 0.94
N VAL A 144 -9.56 15.67 0.19
CA VAL A 144 -9.51 15.80 -1.27
C VAL A 144 -10.34 17.03 -1.65
N GLY A 145 -9.68 18.04 -2.23
CA GLY A 145 -10.34 19.17 -2.88
C GLY A 145 -10.54 18.85 -4.36
N ILE A 146 -11.76 19.05 -4.88
CA ILE A 146 -12.11 18.76 -6.27
C ILE A 146 -12.65 20.04 -6.90
N SER A 147 -11.97 20.53 -7.93
CA SER A 147 -12.38 21.71 -8.70
C SER A 147 -12.61 21.36 -10.16
N ASN A 148 -12.93 22.36 -10.99
CA ASN A 148 -13.32 22.21 -12.39
C ASN A 148 -14.56 21.32 -12.53
N LEU A 149 -15.59 21.57 -11.71
CA LEU A 149 -16.79 20.76 -11.67
C LEU A 149 -17.70 20.95 -12.90
N GLU A 150 -17.56 22.05 -13.64
CA GLU A 150 -18.35 22.37 -14.84
C GLU A 150 -18.25 21.30 -15.94
N GLN A 151 -19.37 21.03 -16.63
CA GLN A 151 -19.42 19.98 -17.67
C GLN A 151 -18.50 20.27 -18.87
N SER A 152 -18.17 21.54 -19.13
CA SER A 152 -17.22 21.94 -20.19
C SER A 152 -15.78 21.55 -19.90
N GLU A 153 -15.43 21.32 -18.63
CA GLU A 153 -14.08 20.91 -18.24
C GLU A 153 -13.89 19.40 -18.44
N PRO A 154 -12.90 18.96 -19.24
CA PRO A 154 -12.70 17.54 -19.53
C PRO A 154 -12.08 16.76 -18.35
N ASN A 155 -11.48 17.48 -17.40
CA ASN A 155 -10.81 16.88 -16.24
C ASN A 155 -11.21 17.61 -14.95
N TYR A 156 -11.28 16.86 -13.86
CA TYR A 156 -11.20 17.41 -12.51
C TYR A 156 -9.75 17.78 -12.17
N SER A 157 -9.59 18.81 -11.34
CA SER A 157 -8.34 19.11 -10.65
C SER A 157 -8.50 18.73 -9.18
N LEU A 158 -7.64 17.82 -8.72
CA LEU A 158 -7.71 17.23 -7.38
C LEU A 158 -6.52 17.69 -6.56
N THR A 159 -6.77 18.24 -5.38
CA THR A 159 -5.75 18.51 -4.35
C THR A 159 -5.90 17.48 -3.25
N MET A 160 -4.86 16.68 -2.99
CA MET A 160 -4.90 15.57 -2.04
C MET A 160 -4.01 15.87 -0.84
N ASP A 161 -4.46 15.50 0.35
CA ASP A 161 -3.65 15.41 1.57
C ASP A 161 -4.04 14.12 2.29
N TYR A 162 -3.14 13.16 2.33
CA TYR A 162 -3.37 11.81 2.83
C TYR A 162 -2.33 11.45 3.88
N THR A 163 -2.79 10.79 4.95
CA THR A 163 -1.94 10.22 5.98
C THR A 163 -2.38 8.78 6.27
N LEU A 164 -1.43 7.86 6.30
CA LEU A 164 -1.61 6.48 6.74
C LEU A 164 -0.64 6.20 7.89
N ILE A 165 -1.17 5.77 9.03
CA ILE A 165 -0.39 5.32 10.18
C ILE A 165 -0.66 3.83 10.32
N SER A 166 0.37 3.00 10.19
CA SER A 166 0.20 1.56 10.10
C SER A 166 1.35 0.76 10.72
N GLU A 167 1.03 -0.40 11.27
CA GLU A 167 2.00 -1.48 11.46
C GLU A 167 2.19 -2.19 10.11
N GLN A 168 3.43 -2.36 9.70
CA GLN A 168 3.77 -2.99 8.42
C GLN A 168 4.71 -4.16 8.61
N VAL A 169 4.42 -5.24 7.90
CA VAL A 169 5.29 -6.41 7.79
C VAL A 169 5.79 -6.49 6.36
N SER A 170 7.04 -6.08 6.17
CA SER A 170 7.76 -6.28 4.93
C SER A 170 7.87 -7.78 4.66
N ARG A 171 7.72 -8.19 3.40
CA ARG A 171 8.12 -9.49 2.85
C ARG A 171 9.27 -9.32 1.87
N VAL A 172 9.76 -8.09 1.72
CA VAL A 172 10.98 -7.78 0.99
C VAL A 172 12.15 -8.24 1.86
N ARG A 173 12.97 -9.15 1.32
CA ARG A 173 14.18 -9.66 1.98
C ARG A 173 13.92 -10.31 3.36
N MET A 174 14.11 -9.56 4.45
CA MET A 174 14.29 -10.10 5.82
C MET A 174 13.02 -10.12 6.68
N GLN A 175 11.86 -9.95 6.06
CA GLN A 175 10.55 -10.06 6.71
C GLN A 175 10.38 -9.22 7.99
N LYS A 176 10.69 -7.91 7.90
CA LYS A 176 10.74 -7.02 9.06
C LYS A 176 9.35 -6.48 9.42
N SER A 177 9.07 -6.35 10.71
CA SER A 177 7.94 -5.55 11.21
C SER A 177 8.40 -4.17 11.67
N PHE A 178 7.63 -3.13 11.35
CA PHE A 178 7.87 -1.75 11.76
C PHE A 178 6.58 -0.94 11.77
N ASP A 179 6.51 0.07 12.64
CA ASP A 179 5.47 1.09 12.55
C ASP A 179 5.84 2.09 11.46
N SER A 180 4.85 2.66 10.79
CA SER A 180 5.04 3.59 9.69
C SER A 180 4.02 4.74 9.74
N THR A 181 4.47 5.91 9.34
CA THR A 181 3.62 7.06 8.98
C THR A 181 3.95 7.45 7.56
N ILE A 182 2.97 7.33 6.67
CA ILE A 182 3.05 7.75 5.28
C ILE A 182 2.22 9.01 5.10
N LYS A 183 2.76 9.99 4.38
CA LYS A 183 2.02 11.18 3.95
C LYS A 183 2.15 11.37 2.46
N VAL A 184 1.06 11.79 1.82
CA VAL A 184 1.03 12.12 0.40
C VAL A 184 0.28 13.43 0.22
N ASN A 185 0.90 14.42 -0.41
CA ASN A 185 0.28 15.72 -0.66
C ASN A 185 0.61 16.27 -2.04
N GLY A 186 -0.38 16.84 -2.73
CA GLY A 186 -0.16 17.54 -3.98
C GLY A 186 -1.38 17.53 -4.89
N ASP A 187 -1.14 17.85 -6.16
CA ASP A 187 -2.20 18.11 -7.13
C ASP A 187 -2.12 17.14 -8.31
N VAL A 188 -3.28 16.60 -8.70
CA VAL A 188 -3.42 15.69 -9.83
C VAL A 188 -4.62 16.03 -10.70
N SER A 189 -4.58 15.59 -11.95
CA SER A 189 -5.68 15.75 -12.89
C SER A 189 -6.35 14.41 -13.17
N LEU A 190 -7.69 14.38 -13.12
CA LEU A 190 -8.51 13.18 -13.32
C LEU A 190 -9.49 13.41 -14.47
N MET A 191 -9.46 12.56 -15.50
CA MET A 191 -10.37 12.67 -16.65
C MET A 191 -11.78 12.23 -16.27
N LYS A 192 -12.78 13.08 -16.54
CA LYS A 192 -14.18 12.80 -16.18
C LYS A 192 -14.77 11.60 -16.94
N GLU A 193 -14.40 11.46 -18.21
CA GLU A 193 -14.95 10.41 -19.08
C GLU A 193 -14.67 8.99 -18.57
N ASN A 194 -13.47 8.75 -18.04
CA ASN A 194 -13.01 7.40 -17.69
C ASN A 194 -12.41 7.27 -16.29
N GLN A 195 -12.46 8.35 -15.49
CA GLN A 195 -11.94 8.41 -14.12
C GLN A 195 -10.46 7.98 -14.00
N LYS A 196 -9.64 8.29 -15.02
CA LYS A 196 -8.20 8.01 -15.00
C LYS A 196 -7.41 9.26 -14.70
N LEU A 197 -6.37 9.10 -13.88
CA LEU A 197 -5.39 10.16 -13.69
C LEU A 197 -4.64 10.40 -15.00
N THR A 198 -4.59 11.65 -15.43
CA THR A 198 -3.94 12.09 -16.68
C THR A 198 -2.61 12.79 -16.45
N GLY A 199 -2.36 13.24 -15.21
CA GLY A 199 -1.13 13.93 -14.86
C GLY A 199 -1.13 14.48 -13.44
N GLY A 200 -0.07 15.21 -13.12
CA GLY A 200 0.15 15.85 -11.84
C GLY A 200 1.28 15.22 -11.03
N GLN A 201 1.52 15.80 -9.85
CA GLN A 201 2.60 15.37 -8.98
C GLN A 201 2.19 15.48 -7.52
N VAL A 202 2.70 14.55 -6.71
CA VAL A 202 2.55 14.60 -5.26
C VAL A 202 3.90 14.38 -4.59
N GLU A 203 4.10 15.05 -3.47
CA GLU A 203 5.15 14.75 -2.52
C GLU A 203 4.70 13.58 -1.65
N ALA A 204 5.61 12.63 -1.42
CA ALA A 204 5.37 11.46 -0.61
C ALA A 204 6.48 11.32 0.44
N SER A 205 6.10 11.10 1.69
CA SER A 205 7.05 10.88 2.80
C SER A 205 6.69 9.64 3.59
N PHE A 206 7.71 8.96 4.08
CA PHE A 206 7.63 7.79 4.93
C PHE A 206 8.50 8.02 6.17
N THR A 207 7.93 7.81 7.35
CA THR A 207 8.66 7.73 8.62
C THR A 207 8.40 6.37 9.22
N GLY A 208 9.44 5.56 9.38
CA GLY A 208 9.34 4.22 9.95
C GLY A 208 10.03 4.12 11.31
N LEU A 209 9.40 3.43 12.27
CA LEU A 209 9.97 3.08 13.56
C LEU A 209 10.22 1.58 13.60
N SER A 210 11.50 1.19 13.56
CA SER A 210 11.91 -0.21 13.68
C SER A 210 11.62 -0.77 15.07
N SER A 211 11.58 -2.11 15.17
CA SER A 211 11.46 -2.82 16.44
C SER A 211 12.56 -2.52 17.46
N THR A 212 13.72 -2.02 17.03
CA THR A 212 14.81 -1.59 17.93
C THR A 212 14.68 -0.13 18.37
N GLY A 213 13.60 0.56 17.99
CA GLY A 213 13.35 1.97 18.34
C GLY A 213 14.08 2.99 17.47
N ASN A 214 14.77 2.56 16.40
CA ASN A 214 15.39 3.48 15.45
C ASN A 214 14.35 4.02 14.47
N THR A 215 14.42 5.33 14.20
CA THR A 215 13.58 6.03 13.21
C THR A 215 14.31 6.16 11.88
N TYR A 216 13.59 5.90 10.79
CA TYR A 216 14.08 6.02 9.42
C TYR A 216 13.12 6.90 8.63
N GLU A 217 13.66 7.86 7.88
CA GLU A 217 12.88 8.82 7.10
C GLU A 217 13.27 8.75 5.63
N TYR A 218 12.27 8.63 4.77
CA TYR A 218 12.39 8.62 3.33
C TYR A 218 11.36 9.56 2.72
N SER A 219 11.70 10.18 1.60
CA SER A 219 10.73 10.96 0.84
C SER A 219 11.07 10.94 -0.65
N GLY A 220 10.08 11.28 -1.45
CA GLY A 220 10.17 11.32 -2.89
C GLY A 220 9.04 12.11 -3.52
N VAL A 221 9.12 12.24 -4.84
CA VAL A 221 8.08 12.86 -5.66
C VAL A 221 7.51 11.79 -6.57
N VAL A 222 6.18 11.73 -6.63
CA VAL A 222 5.45 10.81 -7.50
C VAL A 222 4.87 11.63 -8.65
N VAL A 223 5.24 11.28 -9.86
CA VAL A 223 4.70 11.89 -11.08
C VAL A 223 3.71 10.91 -11.71
N PHE A 224 2.48 11.35 -11.93
CA PHE A 224 1.46 10.57 -12.62
C PHE A 224 1.64 10.73 -14.13
N ASN A 225 1.86 9.63 -14.84
CA ASN A 225 2.25 9.64 -16.25
C ASN A 225 1.06 9.43 -17.20
N GLY A 226 -0.16 9.28 -16.67
CA GLY A 226 -1.29 8.76 -17.42
C GLY A 226 -1.27 7.23 -17.54
N ASP A 227 -2.25 6.68 -18.26
CA ASP A 227 -2.35 5.26 -18.59
C ASP A 227 -2.16 4.31 -17.38
N ASN A 228 -2.68 4.71 -16.22
CA ASN A 228 -2.57 3.99 -14.95
C ASN A 228 -1.13 3.74 -14.48
N THR A 229 -0.23 4.68 -14.76
CA THR A 229 1.16 4.59 -14.32
C THR A 229 1.59 5.85 -13.58
N ALA A 230 2.52 5.67 -12.65
CA ALA A 230 3.24 6.75 -11.99
C ALA A 230 4.69 6.37 -11.75
N THR A 231 5.54 7.37 -11.52
CA THR A 231 6.95 7.19 -11.20
C THR A 231 7.26 7.87 -9.88
N LEU A 232 7.64 7.08 -8.88
CA LEU A 232 8.18 7.56 -7.62
C LEU A 232 9.69 7.77 -7.78
N THR A 233 10.16 8.98 -7.56
CA THR A 233 11.60 9.30 -7.49
C THR A 233 11.95 9.65 -6.05
N MET A 234 12.76 8.81 -5.41
CA MET A 234 13.23 9.02 -4.04
C MET A 234 14.30 10.11 -4.01
N GLN A 235 14.52 10.74 -2.85
CA GLN A 235 15.57 11.75 -2.66
C GLN A 235 16.99 11.23 -2.97
N SER A 236 17.22 9.92 -2.90
CA SER A 236 18.48 9.28 -3.32
C SER A 236 18.71 9.31 -4.84
N GLY A 237 17.68 9.61 -5.62
CA GLY A 237 17.67 9.54 -7.08
C GLY A 237 17.19 8.21 -7.64
N ASN A 238 16.92 7.20 -6.79
CA ASN A 238 16.34 5.94 -7.24
C ASN A 238 14.88 6.13 -7.68
N THR A 239 14.48 5.39 -8.71
CA THR A 239 13.14 5.48 -9.29
C THR A 239 12.41 4.15 -9.20
N TYR A 240 11.12 4.21 -8.86
CA TYR A 240 10.24 3.05 -8.73
C TYR A 240 8.99 3.28 -9.58
N ALA A 241 8.65 2.31 -10.42
CA ALA A 241 7.46 2.36 -11.24
C ALA A 241 6.24 1.87 -10.44
N ILE A 242 5.15 2.63 -10.48
CA ILE A 242 3.85 2.27 -9.90
C ILE A 242 2.89 2.06 -11.06
N SER A 243 2.17 0.93 -11.09
CA SER A 243 1.21 0.63 -12.15
C SER A 243 -0.03 -0.09 -11.62
N TRP A 244 -1.20 0.25 -12.17
CA TRP A 244 -2.47 -0.37 -11.80
C TRP A 244 -3.31 -0.88 -12.98
#